data_AF-A0A3P8U7B3-F1
#
_entry.id   AF-A0A3P8U7B3-F1
#
_cell.length_a   1.000
_cell.length_b   1.000
_cell.length_c   1.000
_cell.angle_alpha   90.00
_cell.angle_beta   90.00
_cell.angle_gamma   90.00
#
_symmetry.space_group_name_H-M   'P 1'
#
loop_
_entity.id
_entity.type
_entity.pdbx_description
1 polymer ?
#
loop_
_entity_poly.entity_id
_entity_poly.type
_entity_poly.pdbx_seq_one_letter_code
_entity_poly.pdbx_strand_id
1 'polypeptide(L)'
;LADQFCNAIGVLQQCAPPASFSNIQTAINKDQPANPTEEYAQLFAALIARTAKDVDVLIDSLPSEESTAALQAASLRQLEEENHEAAARLEEVVYRGDMLLEKIQSALADIAQSQLRTRNGAPSQPSPAES
;
A
#
# COMPACT_ATOMS: atom_id res chain seq x y z
N LEU A 1 -5.09 8.03 22.57
CA LEU A 1 -6.27 8.26 23.44
C LEU A 1 -5.88 8.72 24.84
N ALA A 2 -4.98 8.01 25.54
CA ALA A 2 -4.47 8.41 26.86
C ALA A 2 -3.93 9.86 26.88
N ASP A 3 -3.10 10.23 25.90
CA ASP A 3 -2.58 11.60 25.81
C ASP A 3 -3.68 12.66 25.62
N GLN A 4 -4.76 12.34 24.89
CA GLN A 4 -5.90 13.24 24.72
C GLN A 4 -6.61 13.49 26.06
N PHE A 5 -6.76 12.45 26.89
CA PHE A 5 -7.28 12.61 28.24
C PHE A 5 -6.34 13.41 29.13
N CYS A 6 -5.03 13.12 29.14
CA CYS A 6 -4.06 13.84 29.96
C CYS A 6 -3.99 15.33 29.59
N ASN A 7 -3.97 15.64 28.29
CA ASN A 7 -3.96 17.01 27.79
C ASN A 7 -5.27 17.74 28.14
N ALA A 8 -6.41 17.08 27.96
CA ALA A 8 -7.70 17.64 28.32
C ALA A 8 -7.78 17.98 29.80
N ILE A 9 -7.39 17.05 30.68
CA ILE A 9 -7.38 17.26 32.13
C ILE A 9 -6.47 18.44 32.50
N GLY A 10 -5.25 18.48 31.97
CA GLY A 10 -4.29 19.54 32.27
C GLY A 10 -4.79 20.92 31.86
N VAL A 11 -5.28 21.07 30.63
CA VAL A 11 -5.77 22.36 30.11
C VAL A 11 -7.06 22.80 30.82
N LEU A 12 -8.01 21.89 31.04
CA LEU A 12 -9.27 22.23 31.71
C LEU A 12 -9.05 22.61 33.17
N GLN A 13 -8.13 21.98 33.88
CA GLN A 13 -7.77 22.36 35.24
C GLN A 13 -7.06 23.72 35.30
N GLN A 14 -6.16 24.00 34.34
CA GLN A 14 -5.46 25.29 34.28
C GLN A 14 -6.41 26.45 34.04
N CYS A 15 -7.44 26.25 33.22
CA CYS A 15 -8.42 27.27 32.87
C CYS A 15 -9.65 27.29 33.80
N ALA A 16 -9.79 26.36 34.74
CA ALA A 16 -10.98 26.24 35.56
C ALA A 16 -11.21 27.51 36.42
N PRO A 17 -12.42 28.09 36.39
CA PRO A 17 -12.73 29.24 37.25
C PRO A 17 -12.82 28.78 38.71
N PRO A 18 -12.49 29.64 39.68
CA PRO A 18 -12.72 29.35 41.09
C PRO A 18 -14.20 29.06 41.36
N ALA A 19 -14.48 28.03 42.16
CA ALA A 19 -15.85 27.74 42.57
C ALA A 19 -16.41 28.90 43.40
N SER A 20 -17.65 29.32 43.10
CA SER A 20 -18.38 30.28 43.91
C SER A 20 -19.27 29.55 44.91
N PHE A 21 -19.14 29.86 46.19
CA PHE A 21 -20.03 29.34 47.23
C PHE A 21 -21.10 30.39 47.51
N SER A 22 -22.37 29.98 47.46
CA SER A 22 -23.54 30.83 47.69
C SER A 22 -23.52 31.58 49.03
N ASN A 23 -22.75 31.08 50.01
CA ASN A 23 -22.69 31.63 51.37
C ASN A 23 -21.54 32.64 51.57
N ILE A 24 -20.66 32.83 50.57
CA ILE A 24 -19.52 33.74 50.63
C ILE A 24 -19.57 34.62 49.37
N GLN A 25 -20.46 35.61 49.34
CA GLN A 25 -20.44 36.64 48.31
C GLN A 25 -19.28 37.61 48.58
N THR A 26 -18.07 37.22 48.18
CA THR A 26 -17.00 38.21 47.97
C THR A 26 -17.11 38.70 46.53
N ALA A 27 -17.41 39.98 46.37
CA ALA A 27 -17.59 40.70 45.11
C ALA A 27 -16.26 40.84 44.31
N ILE A 28 -15.55 39.75 44.05
CA ILE A 28 -14.21 39.76 43.44
C ILE A 28 -14.26 39.57 41.91
N ASN A 29 -15.32 39.00 41.33
CA ASN A 29 -15.29 38.54 39.93
C ASN A 29 -16.34 39.24 39.04
N LYS A 30 -16.27 40.56 38.88
CA LYS A 30 -17.17 41.28 37.94
C LYS A 30 -16.55 41.58 36.57
N ASP A 31 -15.24 41.39 36.41
CA ASP A 31 -14.48 41.68 35.17
C ASP A 31 -13.60 40.49 34.72
N GLN A 32 -14.10 39.26 34.87
CA GLN A 32 -13.36 38.11 34.33
C GLN A 32 -13.70 37.92 32.84
N PRO A 33 -12.71 37.92 31.92
CA PRO A 33 -12.96 37.67 30.52
C PRO A 33 -13.62 36.30 30.31
N ALA A 34 -14.39 36.17 29.22
CA ALA A 34 -15.03 34.92 28.83
C ALA A 34 -14.02 33.77 28.89
N ASN A 35 -14.31 32.77 29.74
CA ASN A 35 -13.39 31.67 29.98
C ASN A 35 -13.48 30.67 28.81
N PRO A 36 -12.39 30.40 28.07
CA PRO A 36 -12.40 29.47 26.94
C PRO A 36 -12.55 28.00 27.34
N THR A 37 -12.73 27.69 28.63
CA THR A 37 -12.90 26.32 29.16
C THR A 37 -13.98 25.53 28.42
N GLU A 38 -15.11 26.16 28.06
CA GLU A 38 -16.20 25.45 27.36
C GLU A 38 -15.82 25.08 25.92
N GLU A 39 -15.10 25.95 25.21
CA GLU A 39 -14.58 25.66 23.86
C GLU A 39 -13.53 24.55 23.90
N TYR A 40 -12.61 24.60 24.86
CA TYR A 40 -11.63 23.53 25.07
C TYR A 40 -12.30 22.21 25.45
N ALA A 41 -13.32 22.23 26.32
CA ALA A 41 -14.05 21.03 26.70
C ALA A 41 -14.73 20.38 25.49
N GLN A 42 -15.38 21.18 24.63
CA GLN A 42 -15.99 20.69 23.40
C GLN A 42 -14.95 20.13 22.42
N LEU A 43 -13.82 20.82 22.23
CA LEU A 43 -12.73 20.36 21.37
C LEU A 43 -12.16 19.02 21.84
N PHE A 44 -11.81 18.90 23.12
CA PHE A 44 -11.28 17.66 23.67
C PHE A 44 -12.30 16.54 23.64
N ALA A 45 -13.57 16.80 23.93
CA ALA A 45 -14.64 15.81 23.81
C ALA A 45 -14.75 15.28 22.36
N ALA A 46 -14.72 16.16 21.36
CA ALA A 46 -14.76 15.78 19.96
C ALA A 46 -13.53 14.94 19.56
N LEU A 47 -12.32 15.33 19.99
CA LEU A 47 -11.09 14.60 19.70
C LEU A 47 -11.07 13.21 20.36
N ILE A 48 -11.48 13.12 21.62
CA ILE A 48 -11.56 11.86 22.38
C ILE A 48 -12.60 10.93 21.73
N ALA A 49 -13.80 11.43 21.46
CA ALA A 49 -14.88 10.64 20.87
C ALA A 49 -14.51 10.13 19.46
N ARG A 50 -13.93 10.99 18.63
CA ARG A 50 -13.42 10.59 17.31
C ARG A 50 -12.32 9.55 17.43
N THR A 51 -11.33 9.78 18.29
CA THR A 51 -10.22 8.84 18.47
C THR A 51 -10.73 7.47 18.97
N ALA A 52 -11.69 7.46 19.88
CA ALA A 52 -12.32 6.21 20.34
C ALA A 52 -13.05 5.50 19.20
N LYS A 53 -13.80 6.25 18.38
CA LYS A 53 -14.50 5.66 17.22
C LYS A 53 -13.53 5.13 16.17
N ASP A 54 -12.44 5.85 15.91
CA ASP A 54 -11.40 5.41 14.99
C ASP A 54 -10.75 4.10 15.49
N VAL A 55 -10.55 3.95 16.81
CA VAL A 55 -10.10 2.69 17.40
C VAL A 55 -11.09 1.56 17.17
N ASP A 56 -12.39 1.77 17.39
CA ASP A 56 -13.40 0.74 17.11
C ASP A 56 -13.39 0.29 15.65
N VAL A 57 -13.31 1.24 14.71
CA VAL A 57 -13.22 0.92 13.27
C VAL A 57 -11.95 0.13 12.97
N LEU A 58 -10.83 0.47 13.58
CA LEU A 58 -9.58 -0.29 13.41
C LEU A 58 -9.69 -1.70 13.97
N ILE A 59 -10.34 -1.89 15.12
CA ILE A 59 -10.60 -3.21 15.71
C ILE A 59 -11.45 -4.05 14.77
N ASP A 60 -12.55 -3.48 14.26
CA ASP A 60 -13.43 -4.17 13.29
C ASP A 60 -12.72 -4.46 11.96
N SER A 61 -11.65 -3.73 11.65
CA SER A 61 -10.82 -3.92 10.46
C SER A 61 -9.69 -4.93 10.65
N LEU A 62 -9.49 -5.47 11.87
CA LEU A 62 -8.48 -6.49 12.09
C LEU A 62 -8.85 -7.79 11.34
N PRO A 63 -7.86 -8.53 10.81
CA PRO A 63 -8.12 -9.85 10.23
C PRO A 63 -8.73 -10.79 11.28
N SER A 64 -9.54 -11.76 10.85
CA SER A 64 -10.41 -12.52 11.76
C SER A 64 -9.65 -13.22 12.90
N GLU A 65 -10.20 -13.13 14.11
CA GLU A 65 -9.65 -13.79 15.31
C GLU A 65 -9.82 -15.32 15.30
N GLU A 66 -10.65 -15.87 14.40
CA GLU A 66 -10.79 -17.33 14.20
C GLU A 66 -9.54 -17.99 13.60
N SER A 67 -8.61 -17.19 13.09
CA SER A 67 -7.31 -17.67 12.61
C SER A 67 -6.40 -18.02 13.78
N THR A 68 -6.61 -19.19 14.38
CA THR A 68 -5.64 -19.76 15.33
C THR A 68 -4.25 -19.81 14.67
N ALA A 69 -3.17 -19.69 15.46
CA ALA A 69 -1.80 -19.76 14.92
C ALA A 69 -1.55 -21.04 14.10
N ALA A 70 -2.23 -22.14 14.45
CA ALA A 70 -2.18 -23.39 13.70
C ALA A 70 -2.85 -23.28 12.32
N LEU A 71 -4.02 -22.65 12.22
CA LEU A 71 -4.71 -22.40 10.95
C LEU A 71 -3.88 -21.47 10.06
N GLN A 72 -3.31 -20.39 10.62
CA GLN A 72 -2.44 -19.49 9.88
C GLN A 72 -1.20 -20.20 9.32
N ALA A 73 -0.55 -21.05 10.13
CA ALA A 73 0.60 -21.83 9.69
C ALA A 73 0.23 -22.83 8.58
N ALA A 74 -0.96 -23.44 8.66
CA ALA A 74 -1.45 -24.33 7.60
C ALA A 74 -1.73 -23.56 6.30
N SER A 75 -2.42 -22.42 6.39
CA SER A 75 -2.69 -21.56 5.23
C SER A 75 -1.40 -21.03 4.60
N LEU A 76 -0.38 -20.70 5.39
CA LEU A 76 0.91 -20.25 4.88
C LEU A 76 1.62 -21.36 4.10
N ARG A 77 1.64 -22.59 4.63
CA ARG A 77 2.22 -23.75 3.93
C ARG A 77 1.52 -24.03 2.62
N GLN A 78 0.19 -23.97 2.61
CA GLN A 78 -0.58 -24.15 1.38
C GLN A 78 -0.22 -23.07 0.35
N LEU A 79 -0.12 -21.81 0.78
CA LEU A 79 0.25 -20.70 -0.11
C LEU A 79 1.67 -20.84 -0.67
N GLU A 80 2.61 -21.34 0.14
CA GLU A 80 3.98 -21.64 -0.30
C GLU A 80 4.00 -22.75 -1.36
N GLU A 81 3.20 -23.80 -1.17
CA GLU A 81 3.07 -24.90 -2.13
C GLU A 81 2.44 -24.44 -3.45
N GLU A 82 1.35 -23.67 -3.38
CA GLU A 82 0.70 -23.08 -4.56
C GLU A 82 1.65 -22.13 -5.31
N ASN A 83 2.45 -21.34 -4.59
CA ASN A 83 3.46 -20.47 -5.19
C ASN A 83 4.56 -21.28 -5.90
N HIS A 84 5.05 -22.34 -5.27
CA HIS A 84 6.05 -23.22 -5.86
C HIS A 84 5.53 -23.88 -7.14
N GLU A 85 4.29 -24.36 -7.14
CA GLU A 85 3.65 -24.93 -8.31
C GLU A 85 3.48 -23.89 -9.43
N ALA A 86 3.03 -22.68 -9.11
CA ALA A 86 2.90 -21.59 -10.07
C ALA A 86 4.24 -21.20 -10.69
N ALA A 87 5.32 -21.17 -9.89
CA ALA A 87 6.68 -20.90 -10.35
C ALA A 87 7.18 -21.99 -11.30
N ALA A 88 6.97 -23.27 -10.98
CA ALA A 88 7.34 -24.38 -11.84
C ALA A 88 6.60 -24.35 -13.19
N ARG A 89 5.30 -24.03 -13.17
CA ARG A 89 4.51 -23.84 -14.40
C ARG A 89 5.03 -22.68 -15.23
N LEU A 90 5.42 -21.58 -14.59
CA LEU A 90 6.01 -20.42 -15.27
C LEU A 90 7.34 -20.79 -15.93
N GLU A 91 8.22 -21.49 -15.21
CA GLU A 91 9.52 -21.94 -15.73
C GLU A 91 9.34 -22.83 -16.98
N GLU A 92 8.39 -23.76 -16.96
CA GLU A 92 8.08 -24.59 -18.12
C GLU A 92 7.63 -23.76 -19.33
N VAL A 93 6.75 -22.79 -19.12
CA VAL A 93 6.25 -21.92 -20.18
C VAL A 93 7.37 -21.06 -20.77
N VAL A 94 8.24 -20.49 -19.91
CA VAL A 94 9.41 -19.71 -20.34
C VAL A 94 10.36 -20.59 -21.16
N TYR A 95 10.70 -21.78 -20.66
CA TYR A 95 11.58 -22.71 -21.38
C TYR A 95 11.04 -23.06 -22.78
N ARG A 96 9.75 -23.37 -22.88
CA ARG A 96 9.10 -23.62 -24.18
C ARG A 96 9.13 -22.40 -25.08
N GLY A 97 8.96 -21.21 -24.52
CA GLY A 97 9.06 -19.93 -25.22
C GLY A 97 10.46 -19.71 -25.82
N ASP A 98 11.50 -19.94 -25.03
CA ASP A 98 12.90 -19.79 -25.47
C ASP A 98 13.25 -20.77 -26.58
N MET A 99 12.84 -22.05 -26.46
CA MET A 99 13.02 -23.04 -27.53
C MET A 99 12.35 -22.64 -28.84
N LEU A 100 11.16 -22.03 -28.77
CA LEU A 100 10.45 -21.56 -29.95
C LEU A 100 11.17 -20.36 -30.57
N LEU A 101 11.63 -19.42 -29.73
CA LEU A 101 12.39 -18.26 -30.17
C LEU A 101 13.67 -18.67 -30.91
N GLU A 102 14.42 -19.63 -30.38
CA GLU A 102 15.65 -20.15 -31.01
C GLU A 102 15.36 -20.75 -32.40
N LYS A 103 14.28 -21.53 -32.54
CA LYS A 103 13.86 -22.09 -33.85
C LYS A 103 13.52 -20.99 -34.85
N ILE A 104 12.80 -19.95 -34.42
CA ILE A 104 12.47 -18.80 -35.27
C ILE A 104 13.75 -18.08 -35.70
N GLN A 105 14.68 -17.84 -34.78
CA GLN A 105 15.95 -17.19 -35.09
C GLN A 105 16.78 -18.00 -36.09
N SER A 106 16.86 -19.32 -35.92
CA SER A 106 17.53 -20.21 -36.87
C SER A 106 16.90 -20.13 -38.26
N ALA A 107 15.57 -20.22 -38.35
CA ALA A 107 14.88 -20.14 -39.64
C ALA A 107 15.08 -18.77 -40.32
N LEU A 108 15.08 -17.68 -39.56
CA LEU A 108 15.36 -16.34 -40.09
C LEU A 108 16.81 -16.23 -40.58
N ALA A 109 17.77 -16.82 -39.87
CA ALA A 109 19.17 -16.86 -40.30
C ALA A 109 19.34 -17.64 -41.63
N ASP A 110 18.68 -18.79 -41.76
CA ASP A 110 18.70 -19.59 -42.98
C ASP A 110 18.10 -18.84 -44.18
N ILE A 111 16.97 -18.14 -43.97
CA ILE A 111 16.35 -17.29 -44.98
C ILE A 111 17.33 -16.19 -45.42
N ALA A 112 17.93 -15.48 -44.46
CA ALA A 112 18.88 -14.40 -44.75
C ALA A 112 20.10 -14.91 -45.55
N GLN A 113 20.65 -16.06 -45.18
CA GLN A 113 21.77 -16.68 -45.91
C GLN A 113 21.37 -17.12 -47.32
N SER A 114 20.18 -17.70 -47.49
CA SER A 114 19.67 -18.13 -48.80
C SER A 114 19.48 -16.93 -49.74
N GLN A 115 18.97 -15.80 -49.23
CA GLN A 115 18.83 -14.57 -50.01
C GLN A 115 20.19 -13.98 -50.42
N LEU A 116 21.18 -13.96 -49.53
CA LEU A 116 22.54 -13.51 -49.86
C LEU A 116 23.19 -14.40 -50.94
N ARG A 117 23.04 -15.73 -50.84
CA ARG A 117 23.54 -16.68 -51.85
C ARG A 117 22.89 -16.47 -53.22
N THR A 118 21.57 -16.27 -53.24
CA THR A 118 20.81 -16.04 -54.48
C THR A 118 21.26 -14.72 -55.14
N ARG A 119 21.52 -13.68 -54.35
CA ARG A 119 21.99 -12.37 -54.84
C ARG A 119 23.45 -12.41 -55.34
N ASN A 120 24.31 -13.19 -54.69
CA ASN A 120 25.71 -13.35 -55.09
C ASN A 120 25.90 -14.33 -56.25
N GLY A 121 24.90 -15.16 -56.56
CA GLY A 121 24.91 -16.13 -57.66
C GLY A 121 24.36 -15.60 -59.00
N ALA A 122 23.92 -14.34 -59.09
CA ALA A 122 23.51 -13.74 -60.36
C ALA A 122 24.75 -13.39 -61.21
N PRO A 123 24.98 -14.02 -62.37
CA PRO A 123 26.12 -13.69 -63.23
C PRO A 123 25.94 -12.29 -63.81
N SER A 124 26.99 -11.47 -63.67
CA SER A 124 27.19 -10.24 -64.43
C SER A 124 27.18 -10.61 -65.91
N GLN A 125 26.15 -10.20 -66.65
CA GLN A 125 26.07 -10.35 -68.09
C GLN A 125 27.28 -9.64 -68.74
N PRO A 126 28.16 -10.32 -69.51
CA PRO A 126 29.14 -9.63 -70.32
C PRO A 126 28.42 -9.01 -71.51
N SER A 127 28.50 -7.68 -71.62
CA SER A 127 28.06 -6.91 -72.79
C SER A 127 28.71 -7.46 -74.06
N PRO A 128 27.96 -7.68 -75.15
CA PRO A 128 28.54 -8.13 -76.40
C PRO A 128 29.36 -7.00 -77.02
N ALA A 129 30.62 -7.26 -77.31
CA ALA A 129 31.47 -6.38 -78.10
C ALA A 129 31.00 -6.44 -79.56
N GLU A 130 30.46 -5.33 -80.07
CA GLU A 130 30.24 -5.13 -81.50
C GLU A 130 31.46 -4.43 -82.11
N SER A 131 32.00 -5.11 -83.15
CA SER A 131 32.89 -4.67 -84.26
C SER A 131 34.29 -4.13 -83.96
#